data_AF-A0A2V9KCK4-F1
#
_entry.id   AF-A0A2V9KCK4-F1
#
_cell.length_a   1.000
_cell.length_b   1.000
_cell.length_c   1.000
_cell.angle_alpha   90.00
_cell.angle_beta   90.00
_cell.angle_gamma   90.00
#
_symmetry.space_group_name_H-M   'P 1'
#
loop_
_entity.id
_entity.type
_entity.pdbx_description
1 polymer ?
#
loop_
_entity_poly.entity_id
_entity_poly.type
_entity_poly.pdbx_seq_one_letter_code
_entity_poly.pdbx_strand_id
1 'polypeptide(L)'
;MKSNSGKWSVVLLSLALSRAATDQAIDIGPRLELFADAYLIDRLSGGAVQRLNHPTPQEVSIVMDKPWEGNALNYVTVFQDGNLYRMYYRGADVAYSSEGYRETHPDLTCYAESKDGIHWTKPT
;
A
#
# COMPACT_ATOMS: atom_id res chain seq x y z
N MET A 1 -38.19 -80.11 19.25
CA MET A 1 -38.48 -78.66 19.34
C MET A 1 -37.39 -77.99 20.16
N LYS A 2 -36.50 -77.21 19.53
CA LYS A 2 -35.62 -76.25 20.22
C LYS A 2 -35.86 -74.91 19.55
N SER A 3 -36.38 -73.95 20.31
CA SER A 3 -36.67 -72.58 19.87
C SER A 3 -35.42 -71.73 20.05
N ASN A 4 -34.98 -71.05 18.99
CA ASN A 4 -33.83 -70.16 19.00
C ASN A 4 -34.34 -68.71 18.92
N SER A 5 -34.35 -68.00 20.06
CA SER A 5 -34.74 -66.60 20.13
C SER A 5 -33.52 -65.71 19.85
N GLY A 6 -33.43 -65.16 18.64
CA GLY A 6 -32.43 -64.16 18.28
C GLY A 6 -32.74 -62.81 18.94
N LYS A 7 -31.80 -62.30 19.75
CA LYS A 7 -31.87 -60.93 20.32
C LYS A 7 -31.30 -59.96 19.29
N TRP A 8 -32.09 -58.95 18.90
CA TRP A 8 -31.65 -57.83 18.07
C TRP A 8 -31.30 -56.65 18.97
N SER A 9 -30.05 -56.18 18.92
CA SER A 9 -29.62 -54.95 19.58
C SER A 9 -29.71 -53.79 18.59
N VAL A 10 -30.48 -52.75 18.95
CA VAL A 10 -30.51 -51.47 18.23
C VAL A 10 -29.46 -50.55 18.85
N VAL A 11 -28.50 -50.09 18.06
CA VAL A 11 -27.52 -49.07 18.46
C VAL A 11 -28.04 -47.72 17.99
N LEU A 12 -28.35 -46.82 18.93
CA LEU A 12 -28.66 -45.42 18.65
C LEU A 12 -27.35 -44.63 18.56
N LEU A 13 -26.98 -44.24 17.35
CA LEU A 13 -25.86 -43.34 17.11
C LEU A 13 -26.32 -41.90 17.41
N SER A 14 -25.89 -41.34 18.54
CA SER A 14 -26.08 -39.92 18.83
C SER A 14 -25.16 -39.08 17.94
N LEU A 15 -25.72 -38.46 16.90
CA LEU A 15 -25.02 -37.39 16.18
C LEU A 15 -24.90 -36.18 17.11
N ALA A 16 -23.70 -35.94 17.64
CA ALA A 16 -23.36 -34.65 18.21
C ALA A 16 -23.31 -33.63 17.06
N LEU A 17 -24.31 -32.75 16.97
CA LEU A 17 -24.23 -31.58 16.08
C LEU A 17 -23.19 -30.63 16.65
N SER A 18 -21.97 -30.69 16.14
CA SER A 18 -20.96 -29.65 16.35
C SER A 18 -21.48 -28.35 15.74
N ARG A 19 -21.85 -27.39 16.57
CA ARG A 19 -22.23 -26.04 16.13
C ARG A 19 -20.95 -25.36 15.63
N ALA A 20 -20.81 -25.23 14.31
CA ALA A 20 -19.78 -24.39 13.73
C ALA A 20 -19.98 -22.97 14.27
N ALA A 21 -18.96 -22.41 14.93
CA ALA A 21 -18.96 -21.00 15.26
C ALA A 21 -18.95 -20.22 13.94
N THR A 22 -20.04 -19.55 13.62
CA THR A 22 -20.05 -18.55 12.56
C THR A 22 -19.30 -17.35 13.10
N ASP A 23 -18.05 -17.18 12.67
CA ASP A 23 -17.32 -15.95 12.94
C ASP A 23 -18.10 -14.81 12.27
N GLN A 24 -18.60 -13.88 13.08
CA GLN A 24 -19.52 -12.85 12.60
C GLN A 24 -18.71 -11.85 11.76
N ALA A 25 -19.18 -11.56 10.54
CA ALA A 25 -18.53 -10.59 9.67
C ALA A 25 -18.31 -9.26 10.41
N ILE A 26 -17.09 -8.72 10.32
CA ILE A 26 -16.71 -7.48 11.00
C ILE A 26 -17.42 -6.31 10.32
N ASP A 27 -18.23 -5.56 11.07
CA ASP A 27 -18.86 -4.33 10.59
C ASP A 27 -17.83 -3.18 10.54
N ILE A 28 -17.47 -2.78 9.32
CA ILE A 28 -16.53 -1.68 9.08
C ILE A 28 -17.25 -0.33 8.94
N GLY A 29 -18.57 -0.31 8.76
CA GLY A 29 -19.33 0.90 8.46
C GLY A 29 -18.84 1.62 7.19
N PRO A 30 -18.80 2.97 7.17
CA PRO A 30 -18.37 3.75 6.01
C PRO A 30 -16.85 4.01 5.95
N ARG A 31 -16.05 3.32 6.78
CA ARG A 31 -14.62 3.59 6.91
C ARG A 31 -13.85 3.09 5.69
N LEU A 32 -12.90 3.89 5.21
CA LEU A 32 -11.86 3.42 4.30
C LEU A 32 -10.82 2.65 5.12
N GLU A 33 -10.65 1.38 4.80
CA GLU A 33 -9.68 0.50 5.47
C GLU A 33 -8.51 0.22 4.53
N LEU A 34 -7.29 0.26 5.08
CA LEU A 34 -6.10 -0.13 4.34
C LEU A 34 -6.01 -1.66 4.34
N PHE A 35 -5.93 -2.25 3.14
CA PHE A 35 -5.84 -3.71 3.01
C PHE A 35 -4.41 -4.24 3.18
N ALA A 36 -3.78 -3.86 4.29
CA ALA A 36 -2.35 -4.07 4.57
C ALA A 36 -2.05 -5.30 5.44
N ASP A 37 -3.08 -5.89 6.07
CA ASP A 37 -2.95 -7.06 6.94
C ASP A 37 -4.13 -8.04 6.75
N ALA A 38 -4.15 -9.10 7.56
CA ALA A 38 -5.15 -10.17 7.47
C ALA A 38 -6.38 -9.97 8.37
N TYR A 39 -6.49 -8.84 9.10
CA TYR A 39 -7.54 -8.66 10.11
C TYR A 39 -8.96 -8.74 9.52
N LEU A 40 -9.16 -8.18 8.33
CA LEU A 40 -10.45 -8.21 7.63
C LEU A 40 -10.59 -9.40 6.67
N ILE A 41 -9.65 -10.35 6.69
CA ILE A 41 -9.63 -11.50 5.78
C ILE A 41 -10.10 -12.75 6.53
N ASP A 42 -11.30 -13.22 6.22
CA ASP A 42 -11.81 -14.52 6.71
C ASP A 42 -11.00 -15.69 6.12
N ARG A 43 -10.88 -15.73 4.78
CA ARG A 43 -10.14 -16.81 4.09
C ARG A 43 -9.58 -16.38 2.74
N LEU A 44 -8.35 -16.83 2.46
CA LEU A 44 -7.78 -16.88 1.11
C LEU A 44 -7.82 -18.32 0.60
N SER A 45 -8.20 -18.51 -0.67
CA SER A 45 -8.27 -19.84 -1.29
C SER A 45 -7.94 -19.76 -2.79
N GLY A 46 -7.75 -20.92 -3.44
CA GLY A 46 -7.49 -20.98 -4.89
C GLY A 46 -6.17 -20.32 -5.33
N GLY A 47 -5.19 -20.22 -4.44
CA GLY A 47 -3.91 -19.55 -4.72
C GLY A 47 -3.92 -18.03 -4.51
N ALA A 48 -5.00 -17.46 -3.96
CA ALA A 48 -5.03 -16.06 -3.57
C ALA A 48 -3.99 -15.76 -2.47
N VAL A 49 -3.24 -14.67 -2.64
CA VAL A 49 -2.22 -14.22 -1.70
C VAL A 49 -2.31 -12.71 -1.50
N GLN A 50 -2.16 -12.26 -0.25
CA GLN A 50 -1.96 -10.85 0.05
C GLN A 50 -0.47 -10.54 -0.17
N ARG A 51 -0.18 -9.57 -1.05
CA ARG A 51 1.18 -9.13 -1.35
C ARG A 51 1.22 -7.61 -1.34
N LEU A 52 2.09 -7.05 -0.51
CA LEU A 52 2.43 -5.64 -0.59
C LEU A 52 3.30 -5.39 -1.83
N ASN A 53 3.05 -4.27 -2.51
CA ASN A 53 3.89 -3.85 -3.62
C ASN A 53 5.25 -3.42 -3.08
N HIS A 54 6.32 -4.06 -3.54
CA HIS A 54 7.67 -3.69 -3.20
C HIS A 54 8.21 -2.72 -4.26
N PRO A 55 8.61 -1.49 -3.88
CA PRO A 55 9.28 -0.62 -4.81
C PRO A 55 10.59 -1.28 -5.22
N THR A 56 10.83 -1.36 -6.53
CA THR A 56 12.13 -1.78 -7.07
C THR A 56 12.89 -0.52 -7.43
N PRO A 57 14.07 -0.27 -6.84
CA PRO A 57 14.90 0.87 -7.23
C PRO A 57 15.09 0.90 -8.75
N GLN A 58 14.84 2.04 -9.36
CA GLN A 58 15.10 2.30 -10.79
C GLN A 58 16.24 3.31 -10.91
N GLU A 59 16.51 3.76 -12.13
CA GLU A 59 17.43 4.86 -12.42
C GLU A 59 17.04 6.20 -11.76
N VAL A 60 18.02 7.10 -11.66
CA VAL A 60 17.79 8.48 -11.23
C VAL A 60 17.02 9.22 -12.32
N SER A 61 15.75 9.50 -12.08
CA SER A 61 14.86 10.19 -13.03
C SER A 61 15.12 11.70 -13.11
N ILE A 62 15.52 12.34 -12.01
CA ILE A 62 15.82 13.77 -11.94
C ILE A 62 16.90 14.05 -10.90
N VAL A 63 17.84 14.95 -11.21
CA VAL A 63 18.91 15.41 -10.31
C VAL A 63 18.66 16.87 -9.99
N MET A 64 18.80 17.29 -8.72
CA MET A 64 18.70 18.71 -8.33
C MET A 64 20.06 19.39 -8.57
N ASP A 65 20.19 20.06 -9.71
CA ASP A 65 21.43 20.60 -10.27
C ASP A 65 21.34 22.08 -10.65
N LYS A 66 20.17 22.70 -10.46
CA LYS A 66 19.92 24.10 -10.80
C LYS A 66 20.10 24.99 -9.57
N PRO A 67 20.59 26.22 -9.77
CA PRO A 67 20.95 27.10 -8.66
C PRO A 67 19.75 27.50 -7.79
N TRP A 68 18.53 27.41 -8.31
CA TRP A 68 17.30 27.71 -7.57
C TRP A 68 16.73 26.53 -6.78
N GLU A 69 17.30 25.32 -6.88
CA GLU A 69 16.73 24.14 -6.24
C GLU A 69 17.25 23.92 -4.83
N GLY A 70 18.52 24.27 -4.58
CA GLY A 70 19.21 23.93 -3.33
C GLY A 70 19.45 22.43 -3.15
N ASN A 71 19.78 22.03 -1.92
CA ASN A 71 20.11 20.64 -1.57
C ASN A 71 18.94 19.80 -1.01
N ALA A 72 17.74 20.37 -0.91
CA ALA A 72 16.56 19.73 -0.34
C ALA A 72 15.37 19.81 -1.30
N LEU A 73 14.76 18.65 -1.58
CA LEU A 73 13.60 18.50 -2.46
C LEU A 73 12.43 17.91 -1.67
N ASN A 74 11.27 18.55 -1.77
CA ASN A 74 10.04 18.13 -1.09
C ASN A 74 8.81 18.30 -1.98
N TYR A 75 7.70 17.67 -1.58
CA TYR A 75 6.36 17.89 -2.15
C TYR A 75 6.27 17.70 -3.68
N VAL A 76 7.00 16.72 -4.20
CA VAL A 76 6.96 16.38 -5.63
C VAL A 76 5.53 15.97 -6.01
N THR A 77 4.95 16.71 -6.94
CA THR A 77 3.62 16.46 -7.49
C THR A 77 3.75 16.33 -9.00
N VAL A 78 3.37 15.17 -9.53
CA VAL A 78 3.38 14.88 -10.97
C VAL A 78 1.97 14.66 -11.46
N PHE A 79 1.61 15.32 -12.56
CA PHE A 79 0.35 15.09 -13.25
C PHE A 79 0.51 15.29 -14.76
N GLN A 80 -0.39 14.67 -15.52
CA GLN A 80 -0.46 14.87 -16.97
C GLN A 80 -1.35 16.08 -17.28
N ASP A 81 -0.87 16.98 -18.11
CA ASP A 81 -1.58 18.12 -18.67
C ASP A 81 -1.43 18.10 -20.20
N GLY A 82 -2.46 17.60 -20.89
CA GLY A 82 -2.43 17.35 -22.33
C GLY A 82 -1.33 16.35 -22.72
N ASN A 83 -0.41 16.79 -23.57
CA ASN A 83 0.69 15.98 -24.09
C ASN A 83 1.96 16.02 -23.22
N LEU A 84 1.93 16.71 -22.08
CA LEU A 84 3.06 16.84 -21.17
C LEU A 84 2.72 16.29 -19.79
N TYR A 85 3.69 15.64 -19.17
CA TYR A 85 3.74 15.47 -17.74
C TYR A 85 4.39 16.70 -17.13
N ARG A 86 3.78 17.21 -16.07
CA ARG A 86 4.25 18.35 -15.29
C ARG A 86 4.64 17.88 -13.90
N MET A 87 5.82 18.29 -13.46
CA MET A 87 6.30 18.09 -12.10
C MET A 87 6.44 19.46 -11.43
N TYR A 88 5.77 19.63 -10.31
CA TYR A 88 6.00 20.74 -9.38
C TYR A 88 6.59 20.19 -8.11
N TYR A 89 7.61 20.86 -7.59
CA TYR A 89 8.31 20.44 -6.38
C TYR A 89 8.82 21.65 -5.63
N ARG A 90 9.08 21.49 -4.34
CA ARG A 90 9.70 22.52 -3.51
C ARG A 90 11.21 22.32 -3.49
N GLY A 91 11.95 23.31 -3.98
CA GLY A 91 13.39 23.44 -3.79
C GLY A 91 13.69 24.26 -2.55
N ALA A 92 14.62 23.79 -1.73
CA ALA A 92 15.11 24.42 -0.51
C ALA A 92 16.61 24.10 -0.35
N ASP A 93 17.35 24.93 0.37
CA ASP A 93 18.78 24.75 0.63
C ASP A 93 18.97 24.88 2.12
N VAL A 94 19.59 23.87 2.71
CA VAL A 94 19.67 23.69 4.14
C VAL A 94 21.11 23.43 4.55
N ALA A 95 21.62 24.26 5.45
CA ALA A 95 22.87 24.00 6.14
C ALA A 95 22.59 23.27 7.45
N TYR A 96 23.17 22.07 7.58
CA TYR A 96 23.08 21.24 8.79
C TYR A 96 24.31 21.44 9.69
N SER A 97 24.09 21.51 11.00
CA SER A 97 25.14 21.55 12.03
C SER A 97 24.75 20.71 13.26
N SER A 98 25.64 20.62 14.25
CA SER A 98 25.36 19.96 15.53
C SER A 98 24.21 20.61 16.31
N GLU A 99 23.93 21.89 16.05
CA GLU A 99 22.91 22.69 16.74
C GLU A 99 21.55 22.64 16.03
N GLY A 100 21.46 22.01 14.85
CA GLY A 100 20.22 21.87 14.08
C GLY A 100 20.41 22.14 12.60
N TYR A 101 19.42 22.81 12.00
CA TYR A 101 19.46 23.19 10.59
C TYR A 101 19.01 24.64 10.39
N ARG A 102 19.52 25.28 9.33
CA ARG A 102 19.05 26.58 8.87
C ARG A 102 18.86 26.58 7.36
N GLU A 103 17.84 27.28 6.89
CA GLU A 103 17.68 27.56 5.47
C GLU A 103 18.74 28.57 5.02
N THR A 104 19.34 28.32 3.86
CA THR A 104 20.38 29.16 3.24
C THR A 104 19.85 29.95 2.04
N HIS A 105 18.68 29.60 1.52
CA HIS A 105 17.95 30.36 0.51
C HIS A 105 16.42 30.15 0.64
N PRO A 106 15.59 30.99 0.02
CA PRO A 106 14.14 30.86 0.06
C PRO A 106 13.65 29.53 -0.51
N ASP A 107 12.55 29.03 0.05
CA ASP A 107 11.79 27.94 -0.56
C ASP A 107 11.16 28.39 -1.89
N LEU A 108 11.46 27.65 -2.96
CA LEU A 108 10.96 27.95 -4.31
C LEU A 108 10.08 26.82 -4.84
N THR A 109 8.97 27.20 -5.45
CA THR A 109 8.18 26.28 -6.28
C THR A 109 8.90 26.12 -7.61
N CYS A 110 9.49 24.95 -7.82
CA CYS A 110 10.26 24.58 -8.99
C CYS A 110 9.39 23.79 -9.98
N TYR A 111 9.85 23.74 -11.22
CA TYR A 111 9.11 23.13 -12.32
C TYR A 111 10.00 22.25 -13.21
N ALA A 112 9.49 21.08 -13.57
CA ALA A 112 10.05 20.25 -14.63
C ALA A 112 8.92 19.68 -15.51
N GLU A 113 9.24 19.38 -16.77
CA GLU A 113 8.33 18.82 -17.75
C GLU A 113 8.90 17.57 -18.42
N SER A 114 8.00 16.68 -18.83
CA SER A 114 8.36 15.42 -19.50
C SER A 114 7.32 15.06 -20.56
N LYS A 115 7.73 14.34 -21.61
CA LYS A 115 6.84 13.77 -22.62
C LYS A 115 6.45 12.32 -22.35
N ASP A 116 7.21 11.62 -21.51
CA ASP A 116 7.08 10.19 -21.24
C ASP A 116 6.88 9.87 -19.75
N GLY A 117 6.99 10.86 -18.88
CA GLY A 117 6.90 10.71 -17.42
C GLY A 117 8.15 10.10 -16.78
N ILE A 118 9.21 9.84 -17.56
CA ILE A 118 10.44 9.18 -17.12
C ILE A 118 11.61 10.15 -17.21
N HIS A 119 11.76 10.84 -18.34
CA HIS A 119 12.84 11.80 -18.60
C HIS A 119 12.34 13.23 -18.44
N TRP A 120 12.99 14.00 -17.56
CA TRP A 120 12.54 15.34 -17.19
C TRP A 120 13.48 16.42 -17.69
N THR A 121 12.90 17.52 -18.18
CA THR A 121 13.60 18.75 -18.55
C THR A 121 13.12 19.88 -17.65
N LYS A 122 14.04 20.72 -17.18
CA LYS A 122 13.73 21.93 -16.41
C LYS A 122 13.83 23.14 -17.36
N PRO A 123 12.73 23.82 -17.67
CA PRO A 123 12.77 25.02 -18.52
C PRO A 123 13.61 26.14 -17.91
N THR A 124 14.14 27.02 -18.76
CA THR A 124 14.91 28.22 -18.40
C THR A 124 14.03 29.43 -18.16
#